data_AF-A0A0E3LED7-F1
#
_entry.id   AF-A0A0E3LED7-F1
#
_cell.length_a   1.000
_cell.length_b   1.000
_cell.length_c   1.000
_cell.angle_alpha   90.00
_cell.angle_beta   90.00
_cell.angle_gamma   90.00
#
_symmetry.space_group_name_H-M   'P 1'
#
loop_
_entity.id
_entity.type
_entity.pdbx_description
1 polymer ?
#
loop_
_entity_poly.entity_id
_entity_poly.type
_entity_poly.pdbx_seq_one_letter_code
_entity_poly.pdbx_strand_id
1 'polypeptide(L)'
;MSDTVDIYDDRGKLLESNVDIMSIAPTRNAAIKKIILDTKRSIAVNLAGIQGALASGKMGGKGRQILGRGLNYDLVGNADAIAENVQKLVQVDEGDDTNVKVLKGGKSLLIQAPSSRIAAGADFMSSTTVGAASVTQTIIDMFGTDMYDAPIAKAAVWGSYPQTMDLMGGQIQGILSIPQNNEGLGFSLRNIMANHVAAITSRGAMNAAALSSIYEQSGIFEMGGAVGMFERQQLLGLACQGLNANNMVYDIVKENGKDGTIGTVIESIVGRAVEDGVISVDKTAPSGYKFYKANDVPMWNAYAAAGTLAATFVNCGAGRAAQNVSSTLLYFNDILEKETGLPGCDYGKVQGVAVGFSFFSHSIYGGGGPGVFNGNHVVTRHSRGFAIPCVCAAVALDAGTQMFTIEATSGLIGDVFGSIEEFRQPIKAVAGAL
;
A
#
# COMPACT_ATOMS: atom_id res chain seq x y z
N MET A 1 16.21 22.98 -12.65
CA MET A 1 16.65 22.01 -13.66
C MET A 1 15.52 21.01 -13.82
N SER A 2 15.22 20.60 -15.05
CA SER A 2 14.34 19.47 -15.33
C SER A 2 15.17 18.19 -15.18
N ASP A 3 14.71 17.24 -14.38
CA ASP A 3 15.30 15.92 -14.27
C ASP A 3 14.46 14.94 -15.11
N THR A 4 15.11 14.10 -15.88
CA THR A 4 14.47 13.04 -16.65
C THR A 4 15.01 11.68 -16.26
N VAL A 5 14.16 10.66 -16.33
CA VAL A 5 14.48 9.27 -16.04
C VAL A 5 13.92 8.33 -17.10
N ASP A 6 14.50 7.15 -17.21
CA ASP A 6 13.93 6.04 -17.97
C ASP A 6 13.21 5.10 -17.00
N ILE A 7 11.97 4.72 -17.31
CA ILE A 7 11.16 3.83 -16.46
C ILE A 7 11.31 2.39 -16.95
N TYR A 8 11.61 1.47 -16.03
CA TYR A 8 11.78 0.04 -16.30
C TYR A 8 10.76 -0.78 -15.51
N ASP A 9 10.25 -1.85 -16.10
CA ASP A 9 9.30 -2.76 -15.45
C ASP A 9 9.94 -3.60 -14.32
N ASP A 10 9.13 -4.43 -13.66
CA ASP A 10 9.55 -5.33 -12.58
C ASP A 10 10.49 -6.46 -13.03
N ARG A 11 10.80 -6.53 -14.33
CA ARG A 11 11.66 -7.52 -14.97
C ARG A 11 12.88 -6.88 -15.63
N GLY A 12 13.13 -5.60 -15.39
CA GLY A 12 14.26 -4.86 -15.92
C GLY A 12 14.17 -4.57 -17.40
N LYS A 13 12.95 -4.44 -17.94
CA LYS A 13 12.71 -4.03 -19.33
C LYS A 13 12.29 -2.57 -19.39
N LEU A 14 12.91 -1.83 -20.29
CA LEU A 14 12.56 -0.43 -20.56
C LEU A 14 11.09 -0.33 -20.99
N LEU A 15 10.35 0.58 -20.37
CA LEU A 15 8.97 0.92 -20.71
C LEU A 15 8.89 2.28 -21.43
N GLU A 16 9.53 3.30 -20.86
CA GLU A 16 9.49 4.67 -21.37
C GLU A 16 10.81 5.38 -21.06
N SER A 17 11.34 6.16 -22.00
CA SER A 17 12.59 6.92 -21.83
C SER A 17 12.36 8.42 -21.74
N ASN A 18 13.29 9.13 -21.10
CA ASN A 18 13.29 10.60 -20.96
C ASN A 18 12.01 11.16 -20.30
N VAL A 19 11.47 10.44 -19.33
CA VAL A 19 10.29 10.85 -18.56
C VAL A 19 10.68 11.95 -17.57
N ASP A 20 10.07 13.13 -17.68
CA ASP A 20 10.24 14.20 -16.69
C ASP A 20 9.70 13.75 -15.34
N ILE A 21 10.49 13.88 -14.26
CA ILE A 21 10.06 13.47 -12.91
C ILE A 21 8.79 14.21 -12.44
N MET A 22 8.48 15.38 -12.99
CA MET A 22 7.23 16.09 -12.72
C MET A 22 6.01 15.36 -13.30
N SER A 23 6.18 14.64 -14.40
CA SER A 23 5.09 13.89 -15.06
C SER A 23 4.62 12.67 -14.27
N ILE A 24 5.46 12.14 -13.38
CA ILE A 24 5.12 11.06 -12.44
C ILE A 24 4.61 11.59 -11.09
N ALA A 25 4.45 12.91 -10.92
CA ALA A 25 3.91 13.47 -9.68
C ALA A 25 2.45 13.04 -9.47
N PRO A 26 2.03 12.68 -8.24
CA PRO A 26 0.63 12.34 -7.96
C PRO A 26 -0.38 13.43 -8.37
N THR A 27 0.03 14.69 -8.32
CA THR A 27 -0.78 15.84 -8.73
C THR A 27 -0.88 16.02 -10.25
N ARG A 28 -0.06 15.31 -11.04
CA ARG A 28 0.01 15.43 -12.51
C ARG A 28 -0.34 14.12 -13.22
N ASN A 29 0.28 13.01 -12.85
CA ASN A 29 0.15 11.70 -13.52
C ASN A 29 -1.28 11.16 -13.49
N ALA A 30 -1.83 10.83 -14.65
CA ALA A 30 -3.21 10.35 -14.78
C ALA A 30 -3.42 8.96 -14.18
N ALA A 31 -2.44 8.05 -14.33
CA ALA A 31 -2.53 6.71 -13.78
C ALA A 31 -2.49 6.72 -12.25
N ILE A 32 -1.63 7.54 -11.63
CA ILE A 32 -1.62 7.72 -10.17
C ILE A 32 -2.95 8.30 -9.68
N LYS A 33 -3.49 9.31 -10.36
CA LYS A 33 -4.82 9.87 -10.02
C LYS A 33 -5.92 8.80 -10.10
N LYS A 34 -5.89 7.94 -11.14
CA LYS A 34 -6.80 6.82 -11.27
C LYS A 34 -6.63 5.82 -10.12
N ILE A 35 -5.39 5.48 -9.76
CA ILE A 35 -5.11 4.60 -8.61
C ILE A 35 -5.70 5.17 -7.32
N ILE A 36 -5.48 6.45 -7.04
CA ILE A 36 -6.03 7.12 -5.85
C ILE A 36 -7.56 7.14 -5.87
N LEU A 37 -8.16 7.52 -7.01
CA LEU A 37 -9.61 7.59 -7.17
C LEU A 37 -10.25 6.21 -6.96
N ASP A 38 -9.72 5.18 -7.63
CA ASP A 38 -10.21 3.81 -7.52
C ASP A 38 -10.05 3.30 -6.08
N THR A 39 -8.96 3.65 -5.38
CA THR A 39 -8.77 3.28 -3.96
C THR A 39 -9.79 3.94 -3.04
N LYS A 40 -10.14 5.21 -3.28
CA LYS A 40 -11.16 5.93 -2.50
C LYS A 40 -12.57 5.39 -2.75
N ARG A 41 -12.89 5.06 -4.00
CA ARG A 41 -14.27 4.74 -4.43
C ARG A 41 -14.63 3.26 -4.37
N SER A 42 -13.67 2.39 -4.12
CA SER A 42 -13.86 0.95 -4.22
C SER A 42 -13.88 0.25 -2.86
N ILE A 43 -14.81 -0.66 -2.69
CA ILE A 43 -14.93 -1.53 -1.50
C ILE A 43 -15.08 -3.00 -1.90
N ALA A 44 -14.65 -3.88 -1.01
CA ALA A 44 -14.91 -5.30 -1.03
C ALA A 44 -16.09 -5.63 -0.13
N VAL A 45 -17.03 -6.44 -0.63
CA VAL A 45 -18.16 -6.98 0.15
C VAL A 45 -18.03 -8.49 0.24
N ASN A 46 -18.16 -9.05 1.45
CA ASN A 46 -18.12 -10.50 1.67
C ASN A 46 -19.54 -11.06 1.82
N LEU A 47 -20.18 -11.43 0.70
CA LEU A 47 -21.54 -12.00 0.69
C LEU A 47 -21.62 -13.30 1.48
N ALA A 48 -20.61 -14.16 1.37
CA ALA A 48 -20.54 -15.40 2.16
C ALA A 48 -20.48 -15.12 3.66
N GLY A 49 -19.74 -14.08 4.06
CA GLY A 49 -19.67 -13.60 5.44
C GLY A 49 -21.01 -13.05 5.94
N ILE A 50 -21.71 -12.27 5.11
CA ILE A 50 -23.05 -11.73 5.46
C ILE A 50 -24.03 -12.89 5.65
N GLN A 51 -24.08 -13.83 4.71
CA GLN A 51 -24.94 -15.01 4.79
C GLN A 51 -24.67 -15.83 6.07
N GLY A 52 -23.40 -16.07 6.40
CA GLY A 52 -23.04 -16.76 7.64
C GLY A 52 -23.39 -15.98 8.91
N ALA A 53 -23.22 -14.66 8.90
CA ALA A 53 -23.58 -13.79 10.02
C ALA A 53 -25.08 -13.77 10.27
N LEU A 54 -25.89 -13.66 9.21
CA LEU A 54 -27.36 -13.73 9.26
C LEU A 54 -27.85 -15.06 9.82
N ALA A 55 -27.33 -16.18 9.31
CA ALA A 55 -27.77 -17.51 9.75
C ALA A 55 -27.42 -17.81 11.22
N SER A 56 -26.25 -17.35 11.67
CA SER A 56 -25.73 -17.70 13.01
C SER A 56 -25.97 -16.64 14.10
N GLY A 57 -26.35 -15.43 13.73
CA GLY A 57 -26.38 -14.27 14.62
C GLY A 57 -24.99 -13.73 15.00
N LYS A 58 -23.90 -14.24 14.41
CA LYS A 58 -22.52 -13.82 14.73
C LYS A 58 -22.14 -12.55 13.95
N MET A 59 -22.46 -11.41 14.53
CA MET A 59 -22.23 -10.07 13.97
C MET A 59 -21.88 -9.06 15.07
N GLY A 60 -21.21 -7.96 14.71
CA GLY A 60 -20.83 -6.92 15.67
C GLY A 60 -19.51 -7.18 16.42
N GLY A 61 -18.63 -8.00 15.85
CA GLY A 61 -17.24 -8.14 16.27
C GLY A 61 -16.91 -9.46 16.96
N LYS A 62 -15.63 -9.61 17.35
CA LYS A 62 -15.09 -10.87 17.87
C LYS A 62 -15.86 -11.35 19.11
N GLY A 63 -16.33 -12.59 19.07
CA GLY A 63 -17.05 -13.24 20.17
C GLY A 63 -18.51 -12.83 20.35
N ARG A 64 -19.07 -11.99 19.46
CA ARG A 64 -20.48 -11.57 19.55
C ARG A 64 -21.38 -12.58 18.84
N GLN A 65 -22.54 -12.84 19.45
CA GLN A 65 -23.61 -13.64 18.86
C GLN A 65 -24.97 -13.20 19.43
N ILE A 66 -25.93 -12.90 18.56
CA ILE A 66 -27.31 -12.60 18.93
C ILE A 66 -28.14 -13.88 18.75
N LEU A 67 -28.55 -14.49 19.85
CA LEU A 67 -29.30 -15.74 19.83
C LEU A 67 -30.78 -15.52 19.47
N GLY A 68 -31.38 -16.53 18.81
CA GLY A 68 -32.81 -16.52 18.48
C GLY A 68 -33.23 -15.61 17.33
N ARG A 69 -32.27 -15.05 16.58
CA ARG A 69 -32.50 -14.07 15.50
C ARG A 69 -31.87 -14.47 14.16
N GLY A 70 -31.81 -15.77 13.87
CA GLY A 70 -31.19 -16.29 12.64
C GLY A 70 -32.05 -16.06 11.40
N LEU A 71 -31.42 -15.63 10.30
CA LEU A 71 -32.04 -15.43 8.98
C LEU A 71 -31.30 -16.28 7.94
N ASN A 72 -32.01 -17.22 7.31
CA ASN A 72 -31.44 -18.16 6.34
C ASN A 72 -31.65 -17.64 4.91
N TYR A 73 -30.79 -16.73 4.46
CA TYR A 73 -30.83 -16.17 3.10
C TYR A 73 -29.71 -16.74 2.24
N ASP A 74 -30.02 -17.12 1.00
CA ASP A 74 -29.03 -17.60 0.03
C ASP A 74 -28.44 -16.44 -0.76
N LEU A 75 -27.53 -15.68 -0.13
CA LEU A 75 -26.90 -14.52 -0.77
C LEU A 75 -25.92 -14.94 -1.86
N VAL A 76 -25.12 -15.99 -1.61
CA VAL A 76 -24.12 -16.47 -2.57
C VAL A 76 -24.78 -17.04 -3.82
N GLY A 77 -25.88 -17.80 -3.67
CA GLY A 77 -26.64 -18.31 -4.81
C GLY A 77 -27.36 -17.23 -5.63
N ASN A 78 -27.60 -16.05 -5.05
CA ASN A 78 -28.27 -14.92 -5.70
C ASN A 78 -27.31 -13.73 -5.98
N ALA A 79 -26.00 -13.97 -5.98
CA ALA A 79 -25.00 -12.90 -6.04
C ALA A 79 -25.11 -12.00 -7.27
N ASP A 80 -25.47 -12.55 -8.45
CA ASP A 80 -25.66 -11.77 -9.68
C ASP A 80 -26.85 -10.81 -9.56
N ALA A 81 -27.99 -11.29 -9.05
CA ALA A 81 -29.16 -10.44 -8.82
C ALA A 81 -28.88 -9.37 -7.75
N ILE A 82 -28.11 -9.72 -6.71
CA ILE A 82 -27.68 -8.75 -5.69
C ILE A 82 -26.79 -7.69 -6.34
N ALA A 83 -25.81 -8.10 -7.15
CA ALA A 83 -24.91 -7.17 -7.81
C ALA A 83 -25.65 -6.19 -8.73
N GLU A 84 -26.63 -6.68 -9.51
CA GLU A 84 -27.45 -5.84 -10.38
C GLU A 84 -28.24 -4.78 -9.58
N ASN A 85 -28.90 -5.20 -8.50
CA ASN A 85 -29.69 -4.26 -7.69
C ASN A 85 -28.80 -3.28 -6.91
N VAL A 86 -27.66 -3.76 -6.39
CA VAL A 86 -26.66 -2.91 -5.76
C VAL A 86 -26.14 -1.87 -6.75
N GLN A 87 -25.85 -2.24 -8.00
CA GLN A 87 -25.42 -1.29 -9.02
C GLN A 87 -26.46 -0.20 -9.26
N LYS A 88 -27.75 -0.56 -9.37
CA LYS A 88 -28.85 0.40 -9.52
C LYS A 88 -28.95 1.40 -8.36
N LEU A 89 -28.61 0.98 -7.15
CA LEU A 89 -28.65 1.82 -5.95
C LEU A 89 -27.38 2.66 -5.76
N VAL A 90 -26.22 2.12 -6.13
CA VAL A 90 -24.92 2.80 -6.01
C VAL A 90 -24.75 3.86 -7.10
N GLN A 91 -25.24 3.62 -8.32
CA GLN A 91 -25.12 4.58 -9.42
C GLN A 91 -25.84 5.90 -9.11
N VAL A 92 -25.40 6.97 -9.74
CA VAL A 92 -26.06 8.29 -9.68
C VAL A 92 -26.79 8.55 -10.98
N ASP A 93 -26.09 8.38 -12.11
CA ASP A 93 -26.62 8.56 -13.44
C ASP A 93 -26.48 7.25 -14.25
N GLU A 94 -27.43 7.00 -15.15
CA GLU A 94 -27.34 5.85 -16.04
C GLU A 94 -26.09 5.95 -16.93
N GLY A 95 -25.24 4.93 -16.89
CA GLY A 95 -23.99 4.90 -17.66
C GLY A 95 -22.82 5.69 -17.06
N ASP A 96 -22.91 6.11 -15.79
CA ASP A 96 -21.76 6.65 -15.07
C ASP A 96 -20.66 5.60 -14.81
N ASP A 97 -19.58 5.98 -14.12
CA ASP A 97 -18.43 5.11 -13.86
C ASP A 97 -18.64 4.13 -12.68
N THR A 98 -19.88 3.89 -12.26
CA THR A 98 -20.23 2.83 -11.29
C THR A 98 -19.88 1.47 -11.87
N ASN A 99 -19.27 0.62 -11.03
CA ASN A 99 -18.95 -0.75 -11.43
C ASN A 99 -19.15 -1.70 -10.26
N VAL A 100 -19.99 -2.73 -10.44
CA VAL A 100 -20.19 -3.80 -9.46
C VAL A 100 -19.83 -5.13 -10.11
N LYS A 101 -18.83 -5.84 -9.56
CA LYS A 101 -18.38 -7.12 -10.10
C LYS A 101 -18.54 -8.24 -9.08
N VAL A 102 -19.14 -9.33 -9.53
CA VAL A 102 -19.20 -10.58 -8.78
C VAL A 102 -17.87 -11.31 -8.88
N LEU A 103 -17.32 -11.72 -7.73
CA LEU A 103 -16.04 -12.37 -7.63
C LEU A 103 -16.15 -13.67 -6.84
N LYS A 104 -15.16 -14.57 -7.02
CA LYS A 104 -15.07 -15.85 -6.30
C LYS A 104 -16.33 -16.71 -6.35
N GLY A 105 -17.03 -16.72 -7.49
CA GLY A 105 -18.26 -17.49 -7.68
C GLY A 105 -19.38 -17.03 -6.73
N GLY A 106 -19.59 -15.72 -6.60
CA GLY A 106 -20.66 -15.15 -5.78
C GLY A 106 -20.31 -14.90 -4.32
N LYS A 107 -19.12 -15.30 -3.85
CA LYS A 107 -18.74 -15.15 -2.44
C LYS A 107 -18.40 -13.71 -2.05
N SER A 108 -17.96 -12.90 -2.99
CA SER A 108 -17.62 -11.50 -2.76
C SER A 108 -18.01 -10.61 -3.93
N LEU A 109 -18.15 -9.30 -3.65
CA LEU A 109 -18.35 -8.26 -4.66
C LEU A 109 -17.22 -7.23 -4.58
N LEU A 110 -16.80 -6.74 -5.74
CA LEU A 110 -16.20 -5.42 -5.87
C LEU A 110 -17.33 -4.41 -6.12
N ILE A 111 -17.41 -3.36 -5.31
CA ILE A 111 -18.28 -2.21 -5.60
C ILE A 111 -17.39 -0.99 -5.78
N GLN A 112 -17.43 -0.37 -6.95
CA GLN A 112 -16.83 0.93 -7.22
C GLN A 112 -17.94 1.96 -7.35
N ALA A 113 -18.04 2.85 -6.37
CA ALA A 113 -18.93 3.99 -6.43
C ALA A 113 -18.53 4.90 -7.61
N PRO A 114 -19.49 5.63 -8.22
CA PRO A 114 -19.15 6.57 -9.27
C PRO A 114 -18.32 7.71 -8.70
N SER A 115 -17.41 8.23 -9.50
CA SER A 115 -16.51 9.33 -9.15
C SER A 115 -17.26 10.57 -8.65
N SER A 116 -18.49 10.79 -9.12
CA SER A 116 -19.39 11.87 -8.67
C SER A 116 -19.64 11.85 -7.15
N ARG A 117 -19.77 10.67 -6.53
CA ARG A 117 -19.94 10.53 -5.07
C ARG A 117 -18.67 10.85 -4.28
N ILE A 118 -17.50 10.67 -4.89
CA ILE A 118 -16.23 11.08 -4.29
C ILE A 118 -16.01 12.58 -4.46
N ALA A 119 -16.38 13.13 -5.62
CA ALA A 119 -16.28 14.56 -5.88
C ALA A 119 -17.20 15.40 -4.99
N ALA A 120 -18.41 14.91 -4.71
CA ALA A 120 -19.35 15.55 -3.78
C ALA A 120 -19.07 15.25 -2.30
N GLY A 121 -18.19 14.28 -2.02
CA GLY A 121 -17.83 13.86 -0.66
C GLY A 121 -16.72 14.73 -0.07
N ALA A 122 -16.78 14.96 1.25
CA ALA A 122 -15.68 15.60 1.97
C ALA A 122 -14.42 14.70 2.03
N ASP A 123 -14.63 13.38 2.07
CA ASP A 123 -13.59 12.35 2.11
C ASP A 123 -14.03 11.11 1.30
N PHE A 124 -13.47 9.94 1.60
CA PHE A 124 -13.67 8.70 0.83
C PHE A 124 -14.75 7.76 1.41
N MET A 125 -15.33 8.06 2.59
CA MET A 125 -16.26 7.15 3.28
C MET A 125 -17.62 6.97 2.58
N SER A 126 -17.92 7.77 1.55
CA SER A 126 -19.13 7.58 0.74
C SER A 126 -19.13 6.23 0.01
N SER A 127 -17.97 5.69 -0.38
CA SER A 127 -17.89 4.36 -0.99
C SER A 127 -18.34 3.25 -0.03
N THR A 128 -17.85 3.29 1.21
CA THR A 128 -18.24 2.34 2.27
C THR A 128 -19.71 2.48 2.63
N THR A 129 -20.17 3.70 2.93
CA THR A 129 -21.54 3.91 3.45
C THR A 129 -22.60 3.67 2.40
N VAL A 130 -22.41 4.14 1.16
CA VAL A 130 -23.35 3.92 0.05
C VAL A 130 -23.36 2.46 -0.36
N GLY A 131 -22.19 1.81 -0.46
CA GLY A 131 -22.13 0.38 -0.74
C GLY A 131 -22.82 -0.47 0.33
N ALA A 132 -22.59 -0.16 1.61
CA ALA A 132 -23.23 -0.84 2.73
C ALA A 132 -24.75 -0.64 2.78
N ALA A 133 -25.22 0.58 2.51
CA ALA A 133 -26.64 0.88 2.41
C ALA A 133 -27.29 0.12 1.26
N SER A 134 -26.65 0.12 0.08
CA SER A 134 -27.15 -0.54 -1.13
C SER A 134 -27.27 -2.06 -0.95
N VAL A 135 -26.26 -2.69 -0.32
CA VAL A 135 -26.30 -4.12 0.01
C VAL A 135 -27.39 -4.43 1.04
N THR A 136 -27.53 -3.59 2.07
CA THR A 136 -28.55 -3.78 3.12
C THR A 136 -29.96 -3.67 2.53
N GLN A 137 -30.23 -2.63 1.74
CA GLN A 137 -31.50 -2.43 1.05
C GLN A 137 -31.83 -3.61 0.13
N THR A 138 -30.84 -4.04 -0.68
CA THR A 138 -31.00 -5.17 -1.60
C THR A 138 -31.36 -6.46 -0.86
N ILE A 139 -30.73 -6.75 0.27
CA ILE A 139 -31.05 -7.93 1.09
C ILE A 139 -32.48 -7.84 1.63
N ILE A 140 -32.89 -6.67 2.15
CA ILE A 140 -34.22 -6.48 2.71
C ILE A 140 -35.30 -6.72 1.65
N ASP A 141 -35.13 -6.11 0.46
CA ASP A 141 -36.11 -6.22 -0.63
C ASP A 141 -36.16 -7.62 -1.23
N MET A 142 -35.00 -8.20 -1.54
CA MET A 142 -34.91 -9.50 -2.22
C MET A 142 -35.48 -10.65 -1.38
N PHE A 143 -35.29 -10.60 -0.06
CA PHE A 143 -35.72 -11.67 0.84
C PHE A 143 -36.97 -11.32 1.66
N GLY A 144 -37.60 -10.16 1.41
CA GLY A 144 -38.79 -9.71 2.12
C GLY A 144 -38.57 -9.67 3.64
N THR A 145 -37.45 -9.11 4.09
CA THR A 145 -37.08 -9.10 5.52
C THR A 145 -38.14 -8.33 6.32
N ASP A 146 -38.70 -8.96 7.36
CA ASP A 146 -39.66 -8.31 8.24
C ASP A 146 -39.03 -7.07 8.92
N MET A 147 -39.84 -6.05 9.16
CA MET A 147 -39.37 -4.80 9.78
C MET A 147 -38.67 -5.04 11.13
N TYR A 148 -39.09 -6.03 11.91
CA TYR A 148 -38.46 -6.37 13.19
C TYR A 148 -37.11 -7.10 13.04
N ASP A 149 -36.86 -7.71 11.89
CA ASP A 149 -35.61 -8.40 11.53
C ASP A 149 -34.64 -7.53 10.73
N ALA A 150 -35.09 -6.39 10.19
CA ALA A 150 -34.23 -5.42 9.50
C ALA A 150 -32.97 -5.00 10.30
N PRO A 151 -32.99 -4.84 11.64
CA PRO A 151 -31.78 -4.57 12.41
C PRO A 151 -30.71 -5.67 12.30
N ILE A 152 -31.12 -6.93 12.12
CA ILE A 152 -30.23 -8.09 11.95
C ILE A 152 -29.59 -8.04 10.56
N ALA A 153 -30.38 -7.76 9.53
CA ALA A 153 -29.87 -7.55 8.17
C ALA A 153 -28.81 -6.44 8.12
N LYS A 154 -29.12 -5.30 8.75
CA LYS A 154 -28.20 -4.17 8.88
C LYS A 154 -26.93 -4.56 9.65
N ALA A 155 -27.05 -5.20 10.80
CA ALA A 155 -25.88 -5.55 11.62
C ALA A 155 -24.97 -6.61 10.96
N ALA A 156 -25.50 -7.49 10.12
CA ALA A 156 -24.69 -8.43 9.35
C ALA A 156 -23.78 -7.72 8.32
N VAL A 157 -24.22 -6.58 7.77
CA VAL A 157 -23.44 -5.78 6.81
C VAL A 157 -22.54 -4.77 7.53
N TRP A 158 -23.11 -4.00 8.45
CA TRP A 158 -22.47 -2.84 9.10
C TRP A 158 -21.75 -3.16 10.41
N GLY A 159 -21.91 -4.36 10.95
CA GLY A 159 -21.36 -4.72 12.25
C GLY A 159 -21.96 -3.86 13.38
N SER A 160 -21.10 -3.37 14.27
CA SER A 160 -21.49 -2.58 15.44
C SER A 160 -21.65 -1.08 15.20
N TYR A 161 -21.45 -0.57 13.99
CA TYR A 161 -21.68 0.84 13.69
C TYR A 161 -23.16 1.21 13.94
N PRO A 162 -23.52 2.35 14.58
CA PRO A 162 -22.64 3.46 14.99
C PRO A 162 -22.17 3.42 16.46
N GLN A 163 -22.39 2.31 17.19
CA GLN A 163 -21.84 2.17 18.54
C GLN A 163 -20.31 2.17 18.49
N THR A 164 -19.73 1.52 17.49
CA THR A 164 -18.34 1.71 17.08
C THR A 164 -18.26 2.76 15.98
N MET A 165 -17.12 3.44 15.87
CA MET A 165 -16.89 4.44 14.83
C MET A 165 -16.65 3.81 13.45
N ASP A 166 -16.13 2.59 13.43
CA ASP A 166 -15.92 1.74 12.26
C ASP A 166 -17.01 0.66 12.14
N LEU A 167 -17.00 -0.07 11.02
CA LEU A 167 -17.86 -1.24 10.77
C LEU A 167 -17.31 -2.49 11.49
N MET A 168 -17.01 -2.38 12.79
CA MET A 168 -16.42 -3.47 13.57
C MET A 168 -17.30 -4.74 13.48
N GLY A 169 -16.73 -5.81 12.90
CA GLY A 169 -17.43 -7.07 12.67
C GLY A 169 -18.51 -7.04 11.59
N GLY A 170 -18.49 -6.02 10.73
CA GLY A 170 -19.21 -5.99 9.47
C GLY A 170 -18.49 -6.77 8.37
N GLN A 171 -19.04 -6.73 7.16
CA GLN A 171 -18.60 -7.54 6.02
C GLN A 171 -18.20 -6.70 4.80
N ILE A 172 -17.85 -5.44 5.05
CA ILE A 172 -17.42 -4.48 4.04
C ILE A 172 -16.07 -3.93 4.44
N GLN A 173 -15.13 -3.92 3.49
CA GLN A 173 -13.76 -3.46 3.70
C GLN A 173 -13.29 -2.65 2.49
N GLY A 174 -12.69 -1.48 2.73
CA GLY A 174 -11.90 -0.77 1.73
C GLY A 174 -10.40 -1.08 1.87
N ILE A 175 -9.58 -0.55 0.96
CA ILE A 175 -8.12 -0.51 1.15
C ILE A 175 -7.75 0.46 2.29
N LEU A 176 -8.48 1.57 2.38
CA LEU A 176 -8.29 2.61 3.40
C LEU A 176 -9.05 2.26 4.69
N SER A 177 -8.50 2.64 5.84
CA SER A 177 -9.23 2.68 7.11
C SER A 177 -10.18 3.88 7.17
N ILE A 178 -10.87 4.09 8.30
CA ILE A 178 -11.70 5.29 8.51
C ILE A 178 -10.84 6.54 8.79
N PRO A 179 -11.27 7.75 8.39
CA PRO A 179 -10.51 8.98 8.61
C PRO A 179 -10.15 9.25 10.07
N GLN A 180 -10.99 8.83 11.02
CA GLN A 180 -10.75 9.04 12.46
C GLN A 180 -9.56 8.25 13.00
N ASN A 181 -9.09 7.24 12.27
CA ASN A 181 -7.86 6.50 12.59
C ASN A 181 -6.59 7.17 12.02
N ASN A 182 -6.73 8.31 11.34
CA ASN A 182 -5.58 9.07 10.88
C ASN A 182 -4.80 9.63 12.08
N GLU A 183 -3.54 9.27 12.13
CA GLU A 183 -2.58 9.67 13.15
C GLU A 183 -2.07 11.10 12.91
N GLY A 184 -2.35 11.68 11.74
CA GLY A 184 -2.10 13.08 11.42
C GLY A 184 -2.95 13.57 10.25
N LEU A 185 -2.91 14.86 9.97
CA LEU A 185 -3.62 15.44 8.82
C LEU A 185 -2.95 15.02 7.51
N GLY A 186 -3.74 14.57 6.53
CA GLY A 186 -3.24 14.06 5.23
C GLY A 186 -2.72 12.61 5.26
N PHE A 187 -3.00 11.84 6.31
CA PHE A 187 -2.47 10.46 6.46
C PHE A 187 -3.34 9.36 5.87
N SER A 188 -4.49 9.69 5.25
CA SER A 188 -5.46 8.71 4.76
C SER A 188 -4.83 7.66 3.85
N LEU A 189 -4.09 8.10 2.82
CA LEU A 189 -3.41 7.20 1.86
C LEU A 189 -2.23 6.43 2.47
N ARG A 190 -1.79 6.79 3.68
CA ARG A 190 -0.75 6.09 4.42
C ARG A 190 -1.31 4.99 5.32
N ASN A 191 -2.63 4.94 5.52
CA ASN A 191 -3.30 3.95 6.37
C ASN A 191 -3.71 2.70 5.58
N ILE A 192 -2.71 2.08 4.93
CA ILE A 192 -2.85 0.86 4.12
C ILE A 192 -1.81 -0.14 4.59
N MET A 193 -2.25 -1.26 5.17
CA MET A 193 -1.31 -2.26 5.71
C MET A 193 -0.47 -2.92 4.61
N ALA A 194 0.78 -3.25 4.91
CA ALA A 194 1.70 -3.86 3.96
C ALA A 194 1.16 -5.18 3.37
N ASN A 195 0.44 -5.98 4.17
CA ASN A 195 -0.22 -7.19 3.66
C ASN A 195 -1.30 -6.89 2.61
N HIS A 196 -2.04 -5.78 2.69
CA HIS A 196 -3.01 -5.40 1.65
C HIS A 196 -2.30 -5.15 0.32
N VAL A 197 -1.23 -4.35 0.36
CA VAL A 197 -0.43 -4.04 -0.83
C VAL A 197 0.15 -5.31 -1.45
N ALA A 198 0.74 -6.19 -0.64
CA ALA A 198 1.30 -7.45 -1.11
C ALA A 198 0.23 -8.44 -1.63
N ALA A 199 -0.99 -8.42 -1.08
CA ALA A 199 -2.12 -9.20 -1.59
C ALA A 199 -2.56 -8.71 -2.97
N ILE A 200 -2.73 -7.38 -3.11
CA ILE A 200 -3.17 -6.71 -4.33
C ILE A 200 -2.21 -6.99 -5.49
N THR A 201 -0.90 -6.91 -5.24
CA THR A 201 0.13 -7.14 -6.26
C THR A 201 0.48 -8.61 -6.43
N SER A 202 -0.32 -9.53 -5.86
CA SER A 202 -0.15 -10.97 -6.01
C SER A 202 1.26 -11.45 -5.62
N ARG A 203 1.81 -10.92 -4.52
CA ARG A 203 3.19 -11.16 -4.06
C ARG A 203 4.29 -10.76 -5.07
N GLY A 204 3.98 -9.91 -6.05
CA GLY A 204 4.98 -9.31 -6.94
C GLY A 204 5.78 -8.25 -6.19
N ALA A 205 6.98 -8.59 -5.70
CA ALA A 205 7.69 -7.77 -4.72
C ALA A 205 8.07 -6.34 -5.21
N MET A 206 8.48 -6.18 -6.47
CA MET A 206 8.75 -4.85 -7.04
C MET A 206 7.46 -4.06 -7.30
N ASN A 207 6.39 -4.71 -7.78
CA ASN A 207 5.07 -4.08 -7.90
C ASN A 207 4.50 -3.70 -6.52
N ALA A 208 4.74 -4.48 -5.47
CA ALA A 208 4.35 -4.17 -4.10
C ALA A 208 5.07 -2.91 -3.59
N ALA A 209 6.39 -2.81 -3.82
CA ALA A 209 7.15 -1.60 -3.52
C ALA A 209 6.61 -0.40 -4.31
N ALA A 210 6.37 -0.56 -5.61
CA ALA A 210 5.87 0.51 -6.47
C ALA A 210 4.49 1.03 -6.04
N LEU A 211 3.52 0.14 -5.80
CA LEU A 211 2.18 0.54 -5.34
C LEU A 211 2.25 1.24 -3.98
N SER A 212 3.08 0.72 -3.08
CA SER A 212 3.34 1.34 -1.78
C SER A 212 3.97 2.72 -1.90
N SER A 213 4.99 2.88 -2.75
CA SER A 213 5.63 4.18 -3.02
C SER A 213 4.64 5.17 -3.61
N ILE A 214 3.75 4.75 -4.52
CA ILE A 214 2.71 5.62 -5.07
C ILE A 214 1.79 6.12 -3.95
N TYR A 215 1.28 5.24 -3.08
CA TYR A 215 0.42 5.65 -1.96
C TYR A 215 1.14 6.53 -0.95
N GLU A 216 2.32 6.13 -0.52
CA GLU A 216 3.11 6.87 0.47
C GLU A 216 3.46 8.26 -0.06
N GLN A 217 3.98 8.36 -1.28
CA GLN A 217 4.36 9.64 -1.87
C GLN A 217 3.13 10.52 -2.13
N SER A 218 2.00 9.95 -2.56
CA SER A 218 0.73 10.68 -2.64
C SER A 218 0.28 11.22 -1.28
N GLY A 219 0.44 10.42 -0.21
CA GLY A 219 0.22 10.86 1.17
C GLY A 219 1.17 12.00 1.57
N ILE A 220 2.44 11.97 1.16
CA ILE A 220 3.38 13.07 1.43
C ILE A 220 2.94 14.37 0.71
N PHE A 221 2.41 14.27 -0.51
CA PHE A 221 1.82 15.43 -1.20
C PHE A 221 0.58 15.96 -0.44
N GLU A 222 -0.31 15.10 0.02
CA GLU A 222 -1.50 15.47 0.79
C GLU A 222 -1.14 16.12 2.14
N MET A 223 -0.07 15.65 2.79
CA MET A 223 0.48 16.21 4.03
C MET A 223 1.19 17.56 3.83
N GLY A 224 1.34 18.06 2.61
CA GLY A 224 2.16 19.24 2.29
C GLY A 224 3.66 19.01 2.45
N GLY A 225 4.11 17.76 2.57
CA GLY A 225 5.51 17.37 2.74
C GLY A 225 6.35 17.37 1.45
N ALA A 226 5.70 17.61 0.31
CA ALA A 226 6.30 17.70 -1.03
C ALA A 226 6.08 19.09 -1.66
N VAL A 227 6.07 20.16 -0.86
CA VAL A 227 5.89 21.54 -1.33
C VAL A 227 7.24 22.24 -1.50
N GLY A 228 7.37 23.09 -2.53
CA GLY A 228 8.58 23.84 -2.80
C GLY A 228 9.75 22.92 -3.16
N MET A 229 10.93 23.14 -2.56
CA MET A 229 12.13 22.33 -2.89
C MET A 229 11.98 20.85 -2.54
N PHE A 230 11.07 20.50 -1.62
CA PHE A 230 10.84 19.11 -1.23
C PHE A 230 10.06 18.32 -2.30
N GLU A 231 9.38 18.99 -3.24
CA GLU A 231 8.72 18.31 -4.37
C GLU A 231 9.73 17.46 -5.15
N ARG A 232 10.87 18.06 -5.52
CA ARG A 232 11.94 17.34 -6.25
C ARG A 232 12.47 16.14 -5.46
N GLN A 233 12.70 16.28 -4.16
CA GLN A 233 13.19 15.18 -3.32
C GLN A 233 12.22 14.00 -3.33
N GLN A 234 10.92 14.25 -3.17
CA GLN A 234 9.92 13.18 -3.14
C GLN A 234 9.71 12.55 -4.52
N LEU A 235 9.79 13.33 -5.60
CA LEU A 235 9.66 12.82 -6.97
C LEU A 235 10.84 11.98 -7.42
N LEU A 236 12.07 12.40 -7.10
CA LEU A 236 13.25 11.55 -7.32
C LEU A 236 13.18 10.28 -6.48
N GLY A 237 12.67 10.39 -5.25
CA GLY A 237 12.33 9.27 -4.40
C GLY A 237 11.38 8.27 -5.05
N LEU A 238 10.24 8.76 -5.54
CA LEU A 238 9.25 7.96 -6.25
C LEU A 238 9.85 7.30 -7.50
N ALA A 239 10.60 8.06 -8.30
CA ALA A 239 11.26 7.58 -9.50
C ALA A 239 12.24 6.44 -9.21
N CYS A 240 13.28 6.71 -8.40
CA CYS A 240 14.38 5.77 -8.20
C CYS A 240 14.00 4.59 -7.31
N GLN A 241 13.29 4.83 -6.19
CA GLN A 241 12.90 3.74 -5.28
C GLN A 241 11.64 3.03 -5.76
N GLY A 242 10.60 3.78 -6.12
CA GLY A 242 9.27 3.23 -6.38
C GLY A 242 9.10 2.69 -7.80
N LEU A 243 9.64 3.38 -8.81
CA LEU A 243 9.37 3.12 -10.23
C LEU A 243 10.59 2.59 -11.00
N ASN A 244 11.62 2.11 -10.29
CA ASN A 244 12.82 1.52 -10.86
C ASN A 244 13.46 2.41 -11.96
N ALA A 245 13.52 3.72 -11.72
CA ALA A 245 14.11 4.65 -12.65
C ALA A 245 15.57 4.27 -13.00
N ASN A 246 15.89 4.37 -14.29
CA ASN A 246 17.17 4.01 -14.89
C ASN A 246 17.62 2.57 -14.56
N ASN A 247 16.65 1.69 -14.32
CA ASN A 247 16.82 0.29 -13.93
C ASN A 247 17.63 0.07 -12.64
N MET A 248 17.83 1.11 -11.84
CA MET A 248 18.79 1.13 -10.74
C MET A 248 18.52 0.05 -9.70
N VAL A 249 17.27 -0.10 -9.25
CA VAL A 249 16.92 -1.09 -8.22
C VAL A 249 17.11 -2.50 -8.78
N TYR A 250 16.64 -2.75 -10.01
CA TYR A 250 16.76 -4.05 -10.64
C TYR A 250 18.22 -4.46 -10.88
N ASP A 251 19.04 -3.57 -11.43
CA ASP A 251 20.45 -3.86 -11.75
C ASP A 251 21.24 -4.19 -10.48
N ILE A 252 21.08 -3.38 -9.43
CA ILE A 252 21.78 -3.60 -8.16
C ILE A 252 21.35 -4.91 -7.50
N VAL A 253 20.05 -5.24 -7.55
CA VAL A 253 19.56 -6.54 -7.06
C VAL A 253 20.12 -7.69 -7.89
N LYS A 254 20.23 -7.53 -9.20
CA LYS A 254 20.76 -8.56 -10.10
C LYS A 254 22.26 -8.80 -9.85
N GLU A 255 23.04 -7.75 -9.67
CA GLU A 255 24.47 -7.81 -9.36
C GLU A 255 24.74 -8.45 -8.00
N ASN A 256 23.86 -8.24 -7.03
CA ASN A 256 24.01 -8.72 -5.65
C ASN A 256 23.16 -9.95 -5.32
N GLY A 257 22.38 -10.48 -6.27
CA GLY A 257 21.32 -11.44 -5.97
C GLY A 257 21.78 -12.85 -5.64
N LYS A 258 23.01 -13.23 -6.04
CA LYS A 258 23.54 -14.58 -5.87
C LYS A 258 24.31 -14.75 -4.55
N ASP A 259 25.31 -13.90 -4.34
CA ASP A 259 26.26 -14.00 -3.24
C ASP A 259 26.36 -12.68 -2.43
N GLY A 260 25.49 -11.71 -2.73
CA GLY A 260 25.51 -10.39 -2.13
C GLY A 260 24.89 -10.32 -0.74
N THR A 261 25.17 -9.22 -0.07
CA THR A 261 24.70 -8.89 1.28
C THR A 261 24.26 -7.42 1.34
N ILE A 262 23.82 -6.95 2.50
CA ILE A 262 23.58 -5.52 2.73
C ILE A 262 24.83 -4.69 2.40
N GLY A 263 26.03 -5.17 2.79
CA GLY A 263 27.29 -4.47 2.56
C GLY A 263 27.68 -4.34 1.08
N THR A 264 27.49 -5.40 0.28
CA THR A 264 27.84 -5.36 -1.15
C THR A 264 26.84 -4.51 -1.95
N VAL A 265 25.59 -4.43 -1.50
CA VAL A 265 24.61 -3.47 -2.06
C VAL A 265 25.03 -2.03 -1.78
N ILE A 266 25.56 -1.74 -0.58
CA ILE A 266 26.12 -0.42 -0.26
C ILE A 266 27.29 -0.10 -1.18
N GLU A 267 28.23 -1.03 -1.37
CA GLU A 267 29.33 -0.87 -2.32
C GLU A 267 28.83 -0.52 -3.73
N SER A 268 27.83 -1.26 -4.22
CA SER A 268 27.24 -1.03 -5.55
C SER A 268 26.60 0.35 -5.68
N ILE A 269 25.85 0.80 -4.66
CA ILE A 269 25.20 2.12 -4.65
C ILE A 269 26.22 3.25 -4.59
N VAL A 270 27.25 3.13 -3.74
CA VAL A 270 28.29 4.14 -3.61
C VAL A 270 29.10 4.22 -4.90
N GLY A 271 29.47 3.07 -5.48
CA GLY A 271 30.15 3.00 -6.78
C GLY A 271 29.35 3.71 -7.87
N ARG A 272 28.07 3.35 -8.01
CA ARG A 272 27.17 3.97 -8.99
C ARG A 272 26.98 5.47 -8.77
N ALA A 273 26.81 5.91 -7.53
CA ALA A 273 26.66 7.34 -7.21
C ALA A 273 27.93 8.17 -7.51
N VAL A 274 29.11 7.57 -7.38
CA VAL A 274 30.39 8.19 -7.78
C VAL A 274 30.51 8.25 -9.30
N GLU A 275 30.19 7.15 -10.00
CA GLU A 275 30.22 7.08 -11.47
C GLU A 275 29.27 8.10 -12.12
N ASP A 276 28.05 8.22 -11.58
CA ASP A 276 27.04 9.16 -12.05
C ASP A 276 27.28 10.61 -11.55
N GLY A 277 28.35 10.85 -10.79
CA GLY A 277 28.74 12.17 -10.30
C GLY A 277 27.78 12.78 -9.27
N VAL A 278 26.89 11.97 -8.69
CA VAL A 278 25.92 12.40 -7.65
C VAL A 278 26.65 12.76 -6.35
N ILE A 279 27.76 12.06 -6.07
CA ILE A 279 28.62 12.32 -4.91
C ILE A 279 30.08 12.48 -5.33
N SER A 280 30.87 13.18 -4.53
CA SER A 280 32.32 13.30 -4.73
C SER A 280 33.05 13.30 -3.39
N VAL A 281 34.33 12.98 -3.39
CA VAL A 281 35.15 13.09 -2.18
C VAL A 281 35.24 14.56 -1.78
N ASP A 282 34.89 14.87 -0.53
CA ASP A 282 35.06 16.19 0.08
C ASP A 282 36.48 16.34 0.63
N LYS A 283 36.90 15.38 1.47
CA LYS A 283 38.22 15.36 2.10
C LYS A 283 38.65 13.96 2.50
N THR A 284 39.96 13.77 2.62
CA THR A 284 40.56 12.53 3.12
C THR A 284 41.07 12.74 4.54
N ALA A 285 40.65 11.89 5.47
CA ALA A 285 41.10 11.86 6.85
C ALA A 285 42.54 11.34 6.99
N PRO A 286 43.21 11.55 8.13
CA PRO A 286 44.57 11.03 8.35
C PRO A 286 44.71 9.50 8.21
N SER A 287 43.64 8.74 8.46
CA SER A 287 43.62 7.29 8.27
C SER A 287 43.56 6.83 6.81
N GLY A 288 43.34 7.76 5.87
CA GLY A 288 43.02 7.46 4.46
C GLY A 288 41.52 7.36 4.17
N TYR A 289 40.66 7.44 5.19
CA TYR A 289 39.20 7.42 5.01
C TYR A 289 38.72 8.65 4.21
N LYS A 290 37.85 8.44 3.23
CA LYS A 290 37.32 9.49 2.37
C LYS A 290 35.94 9.91 2.86
N PHE A 291 35.82 11.14 3.34
CA PHE A 291 34.53 11.77 3.55
C PHE A 291 34.00 12.25 2.20
N TYR A 292 32.80 11.83 1.84
CA TYR A 292 32.11 12.28 0.63
C TYR A 292 31.19 13.46 0.92
N LYS A 293 30.88 14.23 -0.13
CA LYS A 293 29.79 15.22 -0.17
C LYS A 293 28.82 14.86 -1.31
N ALA A 294 27.55 15.19 -1.11
CA ALA A 294 26.55 15.08 -2.15
C ALA A 294 26.62 16.33 -3.05
N ASN A 295 26.89 16.13 -4.33
CA ASN A 295 26.85 17.19 -5.33
C ASN A 295 25.38 17.59 -5.62
N ASP A 296 24.48 16.62 -5.52
CA ASP A 296 23.04 16.79 -5.56
C ASP A 296 22.38 16.06 -4.38
N VAL A 297 21.92 16.82 -3.39
CA VAL A 297 21.38 16.27 -2.14
C VAL A 297 20.09 15.47 -2.33
N PRO A 298 19.04 15.98 -3.03
CA PRO A 298 17.86 15.18 -3.33
C PRO A 298 18.14 13.92 -4.16
N MET A 299 19.06 13.99 -5.14
CA MET A 299 19.42 12.83 -5.95
C MET A 299 20.18 11.78 -5.13
N TRP A 300 21.14 12.19 -4.28
CA TRP A 300 21.81 11.27 -3.35
C TRP A 300 20.79 10.55 -2.45
N ASN A 301 19.81 11.28 -1.90
CA ASN A 301 18.75 10.69 -1.11
C ASN A 301 17.94 9.64 -1.90
N ALA A 302 17.67 9.89 -3.19
CA ALA A 302 16.97 8.95 -4.05
C ALA A 302 17.79 7.68 -4.35
N TYR A 303 19.11 7.81 -4.53
CA TYR A 303 20.03 6.68 -4.68
C TYR A 303 20.07 5.85 -3.38
N ALA A 304 20.19 6.49 -2.22
CA ALA A 304 20.12 5.81 -0.93
C ALA A 304 18.75 5.11 -0.71
N ALA A 305 17.66 5.71 -1.18
CA ALA A 305 16.32 5.10 -1.12
C ALA A 305 16.20 3.85 -2.00
N ALA A 306 16.70 3.92 -3.24
CA ALA A 306 16.79 2.78 -4.17
C ALA A 306 17.68 1.67 -3.59
N GLY A 307 18.82 2.02 -3.00
CA GLY A 307 19.72 1.11 -2.31
C GLY A 307 19.07 0.41 -1.10
N THR A 308 18.30 1.14 -0.30
CA THR A 308 17.56 0.58 0.84
C THR A 308 16.59 -0.52 0.37
N LEU A 309 15.89 -0.27 -0.74
CA LEU A 309 14.98 -1.25 -1.32
C LEU A 309 15.74 -2.42 -1.97
N ALA A 310 16.84 -2.16 -2.69
CA ALA A 310 17.69 -3.21 -3.25
C ALA A 310 18.26 -4.14 -2.16
N ALA A 311 18.75 -3.57 -1.06
CA ALA A 311 19.22 -4.34 0.09
C ALA A 311 18.11 -5.19 0.71
N THR A 312 16.88 -4.66 0.72
CA THR A 312 15.70 -5.41 1.16
C THR A 312 15.42 -6.61 0.27
N PHE A 313 15.45 -6.43 -1.07
CA PHE A 313 15.30 -7.54 -2.01
C PHE A 313 16.37 -8.61 -1.81
N VAL A 314 17.64 -8.23 -1.67
CA VAL A 314 18.76 -9.16 -1.48
C VAL A 314 18.63 -9.88 -0.13
N ASN A 315 18.51 -9.16 0.98
CA ASN A 315 18.57 -9.77 2.31
C ASN A 315 17.28 -10.51 2.72
N CYS A 316 16.10 -9.95 2.43
CA CYS A 316 14.83 -10.64 2.69
C CYS A 316 14.60 -11.76 1.66
N GLY A 317 15.05 -11.58 0.42
CA GLY A 317 14.99 -12.59 -0.62
C GLY A 317 15.89 -13.80 -0.34
N ALA A 318 17.10 -13.57 0.19
CA ALA A 318 17.99 -14.64 0.63
C ALA A 318 17.37 -15.48 1.76
N GLY A 319 16.76 -14.83 2.75
CA GLY A 319 16.08 -15.51 3.86
C GLY A 319 14.68 -16.04 3.53
N ARG A 320 14.06 -15.58 2.44
CA ARG A 320 12.63 -15.75 2.14
C ARG A 320 11.73 -15.49 3.36
N ALA A 321 12.10 -14.49 4.15
CA ALA A 321 11.52 -14.18 5.45
C ALA A 321 11.36 -12.67 5.63
N ALA A 322 10.12 -12.21 5.85
CA ALA A 322 9.82 -10.79 5.96
C ALA A 322 10.45 -10.13 7.19
N GLN A 323 10.69 -10.88 8.28
CA GLN A 323 11.22 -10.33 9.53
C GLN A 323 12.58 -9.64 9.38
N ASN A 324 13.34 -9.96 8.33
CA ASN A 324 14.65 -9.37 8.06
C ASN A 324 14.56 -7.88 7.67
N VAL A 325 13.39 -7.38 7.28
CA VAL A 325 13.26 -6.05 6.69
C VAL A 325 13.59 -4.93 7.66
N SER A 326 13.20 -5.06 8.93
CA SER A 326 13.41 -3.99 9.91
C SER A 326 14.90 -3.79 10.19
N SER A 327 15.67 -4.87 10.32
CA SER A 327 17.13 -4.81 10.47
C SER A 327 17.82 -4.39 9.18
N THR A 328 17.30 -4.79 8.02
CA THR A 328 17.85 -4.38 6.71
C THR A 328 17.79 -2.87 6.52
N LEU A 329 16.63 -2.25 6.80
CA LEU A 329 16.49 -0.78 6.69
C LEU A 329 17.42 -0.06 7.67
N LEU A 330 17.58 -0.60 8.87
CA LEU A 330 18.44 -0.02 9.91
C LEU A 330 19.91 -0.06 9.44
N TYR A 331 20.42 -1.26 9.17
CA TYR A 331 21.85 -1.44 8.93
C TYR A 331 22.28 -1.05 7.52
N PHE A 332 21.39 -1.04 6.53
CA PHE A 332 21.72 -0.43 5.24
C PHE A 332 22.10 1.05 5.44
N ASN A 333 21.25 1.81 6.12
CA ASN A 333 21.49 3.23 6.33
C ASN A 333 22.66 3.47 7.31
N ASP A 334 22.73 2.70 8.39
CA ASP A 334 23.79 2.85 9.38
C ASP A 334 25.20 2.60 8.81
N ILE A 335 25.32 1.58 7.95
CA ILE A 335 26.59 1.23 7.30
C ILE A 335 26.87 2.22 6.15
N LEU A 336 25.86 2.64 5.38
CA LEU A 336 26.03 3.64 4.31
C LEU A 336 26.63 4.95 4.86
N GLU A 337 26.12 5.42 6.01
CA GLU A 337 26.65 6.61 6.67
C GLU A 337 28.09 6.41 7.13
N LYS A 338 28.43 5.23 7.66
CA LYS A 338 29.80 4.89 8.09
C LYS A 338 30.77 4.66 6.94
N GLU A 339 30.30 4.23 5.78
CA GLU A 339 31.13 4.00 4.60
C GLU A 339 31.52 5.31 3.91
N THR A 340 30.63 6.32 3.95
CA THR A 340 30.80 7.54 3.13
C THR A 340 30.91 8.84 3.91
N GLY A 341 30.39 8.89 5.15
CA GLY A 341 30.17 10.12 5.90
C GLY A 341 29.01 10.98 5.37
N LEU A 342 28.24 10.49 4.40
CA LEU A 342 27.02 11.13 3.90
C LEU A 342 25.82 10.74 4.76
N PRO A 343 24.75 11.57 4.81
CA PRO A 343 23.51 11.17 5.47
C PRO A 343 22.84 10.00 4.73
N GLY A 344 22.25 9.08 5.49
CA GLY A 344 21.44 7.99 4.97
C GLY A 344 20.10 8.46 4.42
N CYS A 345 19.30 7.50 3.93
CA CYS A 345 17.99 7.76 3.33
C CYS A 345 17.05 8.51 4.30
N ASP A 346 16.41 9.55 3.75
CA ASP A 346 15.57 10.53 4.45
C ASP A 346 16.29 11.15 5.66
N TYR A 347 17.60 11.34 5.53
CA TYR A 347 18.48 12.00 6.49
C TYR A 347 18.40 11.38 7.89
N GLY A 348 18.49 10.05 7.94
CA GLY A 348 18.42 9.26 9.18
C GLY A 348 17.01 8.85 9.60
N LYS A 349 15.94 9.36 8.96
CA LYS A 349 14.57 8.99 9.32
C LYS A 349 14.21 7.55 8.96
N VAL A 350 14.76 7.00 7.86
CA VAL A 350 14.57 5.57 7.55
C VAL A 350 15.22 4.71 8.63
N GLN A 351 16.46 5.02 9.03
CA GLN A 351 17.14 4.33 10.13
C GLN A 351 16.35 4.46 11.44
N GLY A 352 15.85 5.65 11.78
CA GLY A 352 15.02 5.87 12.97
C GLY A 352 13.72 5.06 12.98
N VAL A 353 13.00 5.04 11.85
CA VAL A 353 11.84 4.14 11.68
C VAL A 353 12.25 2.69 11.90
N ALA A 354 13.36 2.27 11.31
CA ALA A 354 13.82 0.90 11.36
C ALA A 354 14.23 0.44 12.77
N VAL A 355 14.73 1.35 13.61
CA VAL A 355 14.97 1.09 15.05
C VAL A 355 13.65 0.78 15.76
N GLY A 356 12.66 1.67 15.67
CA GLY A 356 11.35 1.47 16.30
C GLY A 356 10.64 0.25 15.75
N PHE A 357 10.67 0.06 14.43
CA PHE A 357 10.07 -1.08 13.76
C PHE A 357 10.73 -2.40 14.18
N SER A 358 12.06 -2.47 14.29
CA SER A 358 12.74 -3.65 14.80
C SER A 358 12.31 -3.97 16.22
N PHE A 359 12.26 -2.96 17.09
CA PHE A 359 11.78 -3.13 18.47
C PHE A 359 10.33 -3.64 18.52
N PHE A 360 9.39 -3.02 17.81
CA PHE A 360 7.97 -3.39 17.83
C PHE A 360 7.61 -4.62 16.97
N SER A 361 8.57 -5.23 16.29
CA SER A 361 8.40 -6.55 15.66
C SER A 361 9.07 -7.68 16.44
N HIS A 362 9.78 -7.36 17.53
CA HIS A 362 10.56 -8.33 18.32
C HIS A 362 10.39 -8.14 19.85
N SER A 363 9.35 -7.43 20.28
CA SER A 363 9.11 -7.14 21.70
C SER A 363 7.65 -7.35 22.10
N ILE A 364 7.39 -7.22 23.39
CA ILE A 364 6.09 -7.46 24.02
C ILE A 364 5.17 -6.23 24.05
N TYR A 365 5.64 -5.07 23.59
CA TYR A 365 4.98 -3.78 23.86
C TYR A 365 3.92 -3.37 22.82
N GLY A 366 3.78 -4.11 21.73
CA GLY A 366 2.87 -3.81 20.64
C GLY A 366 3.49 -4.11 19.28
N GLY A 367 2.90 -3.56 18.22
CA GLY A 367 3.30 -3.86 16.84
C GLY A 367 2.90 -5.28 16.42
N GLY A 368 3.81 -6.01 15.80
CA GLY A 368 3.54 -7.35 15.27
C GLY A 368 4.50 -7.74 14.14
N GLY A 369 4.08 -8.72 13.30
CA GLY A 369 4.83 -9.08 12.10
C GLY A 369 4.85 -7.93 11.07
N PRO A 370 5.86 -7.86 10.17
CA PRO A 370 6.00 -6.76 9.20
C PRO A 370 4.74 -6.40 8.42
N GLY A 371 3.91 -7.39 8.09
CA GLY A 371 2.70 -7.24 7.30
C GLY A 371 1.61 -6.32 7.89
N VAL A 372 1.62 -6.07 9.21
CA VAL A 372 0.57 -5.25 9.86
C VAL A 372 0.89 -3.76 9.90
N PHE A 373 2.12 -3.37 9.57
CA PHE A 373 2.55 -1.97 9.58
C PHE A 373 2.07 -1.22 8.34
N ASN A 374 2.02 0.10 8.46
CA ASN A 374 1.63 1.06 7.42
C ASN A 374 2.22 2.45 7.72
N GLY A 375 2.12 3.38 6.77
CA GLY A 375 2.67 4.73 6.93
C GLY A 375 1.88 5.64 7.88
N ASN A 376 0.71 5.21 8.33
CA ASN A 376 -0.07 5.87 9.37
C ASN A 376 0.27 5.36 10.78
N HIS A 377 0.69 4.11 10.91
CA HIS A 377 1.02 3.49 12.19
C HIS A 377 2.10 4.28 12.94
N VAL A 378 1.87 4.54 14.24
CA VAL A 378 2.75 5.33 15.11
C VAL A 378 4.24 4.97 15.06
N VAL A 379 4.58 3.70 14.78
CA VAL A 379 5.96 3.19 14.74
C VAL A 379 6.65 3.46 13.40
N THR A 380 5.90 3.41 12.30
CA THR A 380 6.46 3.39 10.95
C THR A 380 6.15 4.65 10.12
N ARG A 381 5.47 5.63 10.72
CA ARG A 381 5.05 6.88 10.06
C ARG A 381 6.15 7.93 9.84
N HIS A 382 7.29 7.80 10.53
CA HIS A 382 8.26 8.91 10.66
C HIS A 382 9.06 9.21 9.39
N SER A 383 9.36 8.18 8.59
CA SER A 383 9.97 8.36 7.27
C SER A 383 8.92 8.85 6.28
N ARG A 384 9.32 9.77 5.40
CA ARG A 384 8.46 10.41 4.40
C ARG A 384 8.31 9.55 3.15
N GLY A 385 7.78 8.34 3.35
CA GLY A 385 7.43 7.41 2.27
C GLY A 385 8.57 6.54 1.75
N PHE A 386 9.69 6.45 2.46
CA PHE A 386 10.86 5.69 2.02
C PHE A 386 11.03 4.33 2.73
N ALA A 387 10.30 4.08 3.81
CA ALA A 387 10.40 2.84 4.59
C ALA A 387 9.35 1.78 4.20
N ILE A 388 8.07 2.15 4.14
CA ILE A 388 6.95 1.22 3.88
C ILE A 388 7.05 0.48 2.53
N PRO A 389 7.58 1.07 1.43
CA PRO A 389 7.79 0.32 0.19
C PRO A 389 8.65 -0.93 0.36
N CYS A 390 9.68 -0.84 1.20
CA CYS A 390 10.54 -1.97 1.51
C CYS A 390 9.81 -3.05 2.32
N VAL A 391 8.95 -2.63 3.26
CA VAL A 391 8.11 -3.57 4.04
C VAL A 391 7.18 -4.36 3.14
N CYS A 392 6.55 -3.70 2.16
CA CYS A 392 5.66 -4.34 1.18
C CYS A 392 6.43 -5.35 0.32
N ALA A 393 7.64 -5.01 -0.13
CA ALA A 393 8.52 -5.93 -0.86
C ALA A 393 8.90 -7.15 -0.02
N ALA A 394 9.30 -6.95 1.24
CA ALA A 394 9.71 -8.05 2.13
C ALA A 394 8.55 -9.00 2.45
N VAL A 395 7.35 -8.47 2.68
CA VAL A 395 6.12 -9.25 2.89
C VAL A 395 5.80 -10.11 1.66
N ALA A 396 5.97 -9.56 0.46
CA ALA A 396 5.77 -10.30 -0.79
C ALA A 396 6.81 -11.43 -1.01
N LEU A 397 8.02 -11.30 -0.45
CA LEU A 397 9.09 -12.30 -0.54
C LEU A 397 8.99 -13.43 0.50
N ASP A 398 8.11 -13.30 1.50
CA ASP A 398 7.98 -14.25 2.60
C ASP A 398 7.38 -15.59 2.14
N ALA A 399 8.03 -16.69 2.52
CA ALA A 399 7.61 -18.05 2.17
C ALA A 399 6.65 -18.70 3.18
N GLY A 400 6.01 -17.93 4.06
CA GLY A 400 5.08 -18.43 5.08
C GLY A 400 5.69 -18.54 6.48
N THR A 401 6.58 -17.61 6.84
CA THR A 401 7.22 -17.57 8.17
C THR A 401 6.40 -16.78 9.20
N GLN A 402 5.42 -16.00 8.75
CA GLN A 402 4.63 -15.11 9.59
C GLN A 402 3.36 -15.77 10.12
N MET A 403 2.93 -15.37 11.31
CA MET A 403 1.60 -15.74 11.84
C MET A 403 0.48 -14.89 11.23
N PHE A 404 0.70 -13.57 11.14
CA PHE A 404 -0.24 -12.62 10.52
C PHE A 404 0.10 -12.47 9.04
N THR A 405 -0.16 -13.53 8.26
CA THR A 405 0.15 -13.57 6.83
C THR A 405 -0.75 -12.66 5.99
N ILE A 406 -0.41 -12.56 4.70
CA ILE A 406 -1.24 -11.94 3.67
C ILE A 406 -2.63 -12.58 3.69
N GLU A 407 -2.73 -13.91 3.67
CA GLU A 407 -4.01 -14.63 3.67
C GLU A 407 -4.83 -14.35 4.93
N ALA A 408 -4.18 -14.32 6.09
CA ALA A 408 -4.86 -14.15 7.38
C ALA A 408 -5.48 -12.76 7.56
N THR A 409 -4.89 -11.73 6.95
CA THR A 409 -5.27 -10.33 7.19
C THR A 409 -5.87 -9.63 5.97
N SER A 410 -5.58 -10.15 4.77
CA SER A 410 -5.80 -9.44 3.50
C SER A 410 -6.38 -10.34 2.41
N GLY A 411 -6.87 -11.55 2.74
CA GLY A 411 -7.44 -12.46 1.75
C GLY A 411 -8.56 -11.84 0.93
N LEU A 412 -9.55 -11.21 1.58
CA LEU A 412 -10.65 -10.51 0.91
C LEU A 412 -10.14 -9.35 0.03
N ILE A 413 -9.17 -8.58 0.54
CA ILE A 413 -8.61 -7.43 -0.19
C ILE A 413 -7.86 -7.89 -1.44
N GLY A 414 -6.99 -8.91 -1.34
CA GLY A 414 -6.29 -9.46 -2.50
C GLY A 414 -7.24 -10.02 -3.55
N ASP A 415 -8.25 -10.76 -3.11
CA ASP A 415 -9.24 -11.38 -3.99
C ASP A 415 -10.06 -10.36 -4.80
N VAL A 416 -10.32 -9.19 -4.20
CA VAL A 416 -11.12 -8.14 -4.82
C VAL A 416 -10.26 -7.15 -5.60
N PHE A 417 -9.31 -6.52 -4.94
CA PHE A 417 -8.53 -5.42 -5.51
C PHE A 417 -7.36 -5.91 -6.38
N GLY A 418 -6.90 -7.15 -6.24
CA GLY A 418 -5.93 -7.77 -7.15
C GLY A 418 -6.48 -8.05 -8.55
N SER A 419 -7.80 -7.86 -8.75
CA SER A 419 -8.44 -7.89 -10.08
C SER A 419 -8.31 -6.58 -10.86
N ILE A 420 -7.89 -5.48 -10.21
CA ILE A 420 -7.67 -4.18 -10.85
C ILE A 420 -6.24 -4.13 -11.38
N GLU A 421 -6.09 -3.99 -12.69
CA GLU A 421 -4.81 -4.16 -13.35
C GLU A 421 -3.78 -3.09 -12.98
N GLU A 422 -4.22 -1.83 -12.88
CA GLU A 422 -3.38 -0.70 -12.46
C GLU A 422 -2.86 -0.87 -11.03
N PHE A 423 -3.60 -1.59 -10.19
CA PHE A 423 -3.17 -1.88 -8.83
C PHE A 423 -2.16 -3.03 -8.81
N ARG A 424 -2.37 -4.06 -9.64
CA ARG A 424 -1.49 -5.22 -9.69
C ARG A 424 -0.16 -4.93 -10.39
N GLN A 425 -0.17 -4.06 -11.40
CA GLN A 425 0.99 -3.69 -12.23
C GLN A 425 1.19 -2.16 -12.29
N PRO A 426 1.44 -1.51 -11.13
CA PRO A 426 1.48 -0.05 -11.03
C PRO A 426 2.60 0.61 -11.84
N ILE A 427 3.77 -0.05 -12.01
CA ILE A 427 4.88 0.53 -12.78
C ILE A 427 4.46 0.71 -14.25
N LYS A 428 3.85 -0.33 -14.83
CA LYS A 428 3.30 -0.27 -16.19
C LYS A 428 2.17 0.75 -16.30
N ALA A 429 1.31 0.85 -15.28
CA ALA A 429 0.24 1.85 -15.26
C ALA A 429 0.80 3.26 -15.37
N VAL A 430 1.80 3.59 -14.56
CA VAL A 430 2.40 4.93 -14.51
C VAL A 430 3.14 5.27 -15.81
N ALA A 431 3.75 4.28 -16.46
CA ALA A 431 4.41 4.41 -17.76
C ALA A 431 3.45 4.30 -18.97
N GLY A 432 2.13 4.23 -18.76
CA GLY A 432 1.16 4.12 -19.85
C GLY A 432 1.26 2.84 -20.69
N ALA A 433 1.78 1.76 -20.10
CA ALA A 433 2.11 0.49 -20.75
C ALA A 433 1.20 -0.68 -20.32
N LEU A 434 -0.06 -0.39 -19.96
CA LEU A 434 -1.09 -1.38 -19.64
C LEU A 434 -2.03 -1.66 -20.81
#